data_AF-A0A2E9PR23-F1
#
_entry.id   AF-A0A2E9PR23-F1
#
_cell.length_a   1.000
_cell.length_b   1.000
_cell.length_c   1.000
_cell.angle_alpha   90.00
_cell.angle_beta   90.00
_cell.angle_gamma   90.00
#
_symmetry.space_group_name_H-M   'P 1'
#
loop_
_entity.id
_entity.type
_entity.pdbx_description
1 polymer ?
#
loop_
_entity_poly.entity_id
_entity_poly.type
_entity_poly.pdbx_seq_one_letter_code
_entity_poly.pdbx_strand_id
1 'polypeptide(L)'
;MTNKTEGRFPDPHDFEVPAELEGWEDMYPSHQLFSGDREEWEKNQFWFQDKIHAPEAIPPLDHIFQEAWQISLSQYTTRVFCIPPAQGIAQRMVGCYLYICAIAPPPDEVQGAKAERFGARVFPVFQNYDELWEKWL
;
A
#
# COMPACT_ATOMS: atom_id res chain seq x y z
N MET A 1 -15.38 -11.73 29.48
CA MET A 1 -16.66 -11.88 28.78
C MET A 1 -16.40 -11.56 27.31
N THR A 2 -16.19 -12.58 26.49
CA THR A 2 -15.97 -12.44 25.04
C THR A 2 -17.30 -12.13 24.38
N ASN A 3 -17.54 -10.84 24.10
CA ASN A 3 -18.74 -10.45 23.38
C ASN A 3 -18.58 -10.83 21.90
N LYS A 4 -19.48 -11.71 21.46
CA LYS A 4 -19.69 -12.15 20.09
C LYS A 4 -19.75 -10.97 19.12
N THR A 5 -18.73 -10.86 18.28
CA THR A 5 -18.86 -10.35 16.91
C THR A 5 -18.16 -11.38 16.01
N GLU A 6 -18.86 -12.49 15.75
CA GLU A 6 -18.35 -13.58 14.93
C GLU A 6 -18.05 -13.07 13.51
N GLY A 7 -16.77 -13.12 13.12
CA GLY A 7 -16.34 -13.06 11.71
C GLY A 7 -15.93 -11.71 11.12
N ARG A 8 -15.74 -10.63 11.89
CA ARG A 8 -15.17 -9.38 11.36
C ARG A 8 -13.68 -9.30 11.64
N PHE A 9 -12.89 -8.85 10.67
CA PHE A 9 -11.50 -8.47 10.91
C PHE A 9 -11.44 -7.37 11.98
N PRO A 10 -10.39 -7.35 12.83
CA PRO A 10 -10.21 -6.30 13.83
C PRO A 10 -10.22 -4.92 13.17
N ASP A 11 -10.82 -3.95 13.86
CA ASP A 11 -10.69 -2.54 13.49
C ASP A 11 -9.26 -2.10 13.80
N PRO A 12 -8.50 -1.54 12.85
CA PRO A 12 -7.12 -1.15 13.10
C PRO A 12 -6.98 -0.06 14.18
N HIS A 13 -8.03 0.74 14.40
CA HIS A 13 -8.02 1.78 15.44
C HIS A 13 -8.27 1.23 16.85
N ASP A 14 -8.85 0.02 16.95
CA ASP A 14 -9.12 -0.65 18.22
C ASP A 14 -7.99 -1.61 18.61
N PHE A 15 -6.86 -1.62 17.87
CA PHE A 15 -5.74 -2.50 18.16
C PHE A 15 -5.04 -2.07 19.46
N GLU A 16 -5.07 -2.95 20.46
CA GLU A 16 -4.35 -2.74 21.72
C GLU A 16 -2.89 -3.13 21.58
N VAL A 17 -2.02 -2.14 21.72
CA VAL A 17 -0.56 -2.32 21.69
C VAL A 17 -0.11 -2.94 23.03
N PRO A 18 0.74 -3.98 23.02
CA PRO A 18 1.36 -4.52 24.24
C PRO A 18 2.11 -3.45 25.04
N ALA A 19 2.09 -3.54 26.38
CA ALA A 19 2.73 -2.55 27.25
C ALA A 19 4.24 -2.40 26.99
N GLU A 20 4.90 -3.47 26.55
CA GLU A 20 6.31 -3.48 26.19
C GLU A 20 6.64 -2.63 24.95
N LEU A 21 5.63 -2.24 24.17
CA LEU A 21 5.76 -1.40 22.98
C LEU A 21 5.24 0.02 23.19
N GLU A 22 4.98 0.46 24.43
CA GLU A 22 4.55 1.84 24.71
C GLU A 22 5.49 2.87 24.04
N GLY A 23 4.92 3.78 23.24
CA GLY A 23 5.67 4.84 22.54
C GLY A 23 6.29 4.44 21.21
N TRP A 24 6.02 3.25 20.68
CA TRP A 24 6.49 2.83 19.34
C TRP A 24 6.06 3.80 18.22
N GLU A 25 4.95 4.52 18.41
CA GLU A 25 4.43 5.50 17.46
C GLU A 25 5.45 6.62 17.18
N ASP A 26 6.20 7.05 18.18
CA ASP A 26 7.20 8.13 18.08
C ASP A 26 8.39 7.75 17.18
N MET A 27 8.54 6.46 16.89
CA MET A 27 9.58 5.95 15.99
C MET A 27 9.27 6.18 14.51
N TYR A 28 8.01 6.44 14.14
CA TYR A 28 7.58 6.52 12.74
C TYR A 28 6.91 7.86 12.42
N PRO A 29 6.90 8.29 11.15
CA PRO A 29 6.18 9.49 10.75
C PRO A 29 4.68 9.38 11.01
N SER A 30 4.05 10.45 11.51
CA SER A 30 2.62 10.48 11.84
C SER A 30 1.68 10.12 10.69
N HIS A 31 2.09 10.34 9.44
CA HIS A 31 1.31 10.00 8.25
C HIS A 31 1.26 8.48 7.97
N GLN A 32 2.10 7.69 8.64
CA GLN A 32 2.14 6.22 8.57
C GLN A 32 1.42 5.56 9.75
N LEU A 33 0.89 6.35 10.68
CA LEU A 33 0.07 5.84 11.77
C LEU A 33 -1.40 5.90 11.40
N PHE A 34 -2.19 4.99 11.97
CA PHE A 34 -3.64 5.14 11.98
C PHE A 34 -4.00 6.41 12.73
N SER A 35 -4.96 7.17 12.22
CA SER A 35 -5.22 8.51 12.73
C SER A 35 -6.69 8.89 12.60
N GLY A 36 -7.18 9.62 13.59
CA GLY A 36 -8.58 10.06 13.65
C GLY A 36 -9.00 10.96 12.49
N ASP A 37 -8.06 11.67 11.85
CA ASP A 37 -8.33 12.50 10.67
C ASP A 37 -8.73 11.69 9.42
N ARG A 38 -8.41 10.39 9.39
CA ARG A 38 -8.65 9.48 8.25
C ARG A 38 -9.42 8.23 8.64
N GLU A 39 -9.96 8.18 9.86
CA GLU A 39 -10.58 6.98 10.45
C GLU A 39 -11.65 6.35 9.55
N GLU A 40 -12.57 7.17 9.03
CA GLU A 40 -13.62 6.67 8.13
C GLU A 40 -13.03 6.00 6.87
N TRP A 41 -11.99 6.59 6.29
CA TRP A 41 -11.33 6.02 5.11
C TRP A 41 -10.58 4.73 5.47
N GLU A 42 -9.85 4.73 6.58
CA GLU A 42 -9.03 3.60 7.07
C GLU A 42 -9.90 2.39 7.44
N LYS A 43 -11.05 2.61 8.10
CA LYS A 43 -12.04 1.55 8.43
C LYS A 43 -12.69 0.91 7.21
N ASN A 44 -12.75 1.64 6.09
CA ASN A 44 -13.28 1.15 4.84
C ASN A 44 -12.26 0.36 4.00
N GLN A 45 -11.00 0.25 4.44
CA GLN A 45 -9.98 -0.54 3.74
C GLN A 45 -9.82 -1.93 4.36
N PHE A 46 -9.37 -2.88 3.55
CA PHE A 46 -8.91 -4.18 4.01
C PHE A 46 -7.39 -4.14 4.28
N TRP A 47 -7.01 -4.05 5.54
CA TRP A 47 -5.62 -4.03 5.98
C TRP A 47 -5.11 -5.44 6.28
N PHE A 48 -3.89 -5.71 5.85
CA PHE A 48 -3.20 -6.96 6.18
C PHE A 48 -1.70 -6.70 6.38
N GLN A 49 -1.09 -7.51 7.23
CA GLN A 49 0.35 -7.41 7.48
C GLN A 49 1.13 -7.86 6.24
N ASP A 50 2.07 -7.04 5.77
CA ASP A 50 2.88 -7.37 4.60
C ASP A 50 4.08 -8.25 4.96
N LYS A 51 3.80 -9.51 5.28
CA LYS A 51 4.84 -10.48 5.62
C LYS A 51 5.71 -10.90 4.44
N ILE A 52 5.31 -10.61 3.21
CA ILE A 52 6.09 -10.99 2.02
C ILE A 52 7.30 -10.06 1.88
N HIS A 53 7.10 -8.75 2.07
CA HIS A 53 8.16 -7.76 1.90
C HIS A 53 8.76 -7.28 3.22
N ALA A 54 8.00 -7.31 4.32
CA ALA A 54 8.41 -6.90 5.66
C ALA A 54 7.96 -7.94 6.72
N PRO A 55 8.59 -9.13 6.75
CA PRO A 55 8.21 -10.21 7.68
C PRO A 55 8.49 -9.91 9.15
N GLU A 56 9.45 -9.02 9.42
CA GLU A 56 9.96 -8.69 10.75
C GLU A 56 9.59 -7.26 11.17
N ALA A 57 9.84 -6.93 12.43
CA ALA A 57 9.67 -5.57 12.92
C ALA A 57 10.67 -4.64 12.19
N ILE A 58 10.19 -3.50 11.70
CA ILE A 58 10.98 -2.59 10.86
C ILE A 58 11.75 -1.61 11.74
N PRO A 59 13.09 -1.60 11.71
CA PRO A 59 13.86 -0.54 12.32
C PRO A 59 13.48 0.83 11.72
N PRO A 60 13.41 1.92 12.51
CA PRO A 60 12.93 3.22 12.03
C PRO A 60 13.69 3.78 10.82
N LEU A 61 15.00 3.54 10.75
CA LEU A 61 15.82 3.99 9.62
C LEU A 61 15.56 3.17 8.34
N ASP A 62 15.13 1.91 8.47
CA ASP A 62 14.82 1.05 7.33
C ASP A 62 13.43 1.33 6.76
N HIS A 63 12.56 2.02 7.52
CA HIS A 63 11.24 2.44 7.08
C HIS A 63 11.27 3.28 5.79
N ILE A 64 12.36 4.01 5.53
CA ILE A 64 12.53 4.81 4.30
C ILE A 64 12.31 3.98 3.03
N PHE A 65 12.71 2.70 3.03
CA PHE A 65 12.49 1.83 1.89
C PHE A 65 11.00 1.53 1.68
N GLN A 66 10.24 1.41 2.77
CA GLN A 66 8.80 1.14 2.73
C GLN A 66 8.05 2.31 2.07
N GLU A 67 8.37 3.53 2.47
CA GLU A 67 7.82 4.75 1.86
C GLU A 67 8.18 4.84 0.37
N ALA A 68 9.45 4.56 0.03
CA ALA A 68 9.94 4.68 -1.33
C ALA A 68 9.19 3.76 -2.30
N TRP A 69 8.90 2.51 -1.92
CA TRP A 69 8.17 1.61 -2.80
C TRP A 69 6.66 1.88 -2.83
N GLN A 70 6.03 2.36 -1.74
CA GLN A 70 4.64 2.83 -1.80
C GLN A 70 4.49 3.92 -2.87
N ILE A 71 5.37 4.92 -2.82
CA ILE A 71 5.36 6.04 -3.77
C ILE A 71 5.61 5.50 -5.18
N SER A 72 6.68 4.71 -5.36
CA SER A 72 7.06 4.18 -6.67
C SER A 72 5.95 3.33 -7.28
N LEU A 73 5.43 2.33 -6.56
CA LEU A 73 4.34 1.47 -7.02
C LEU A 73 3.11 2.30 -7.40
N SER A 74 2.73 3.27 -6.57
CA SER A 74 1.58 4.13 -6.85
C SER A 74 1.80 4.98 -8.10
N GLN A 75 3.00 5.56 -8.29
CA GLN A 75 3.32 6.31 -9.51
C GLN A 75 3.33 5.42 -10.75
N TYR A 76 3.93 4.24 -10.70
CA TYR A 76 4.01 3.34 -11.84
C TYR A 76 2.63 2.82 -12.26
N THR A 77 1.79 2.46 -11.30
CA THR A 77 0.44 1.96 -11.58
C THR A 77 -0.52 3.05 -12.04
N THR A 78 -0.42 4.28 -11.49
CA THR A 78 -1.38 5.35 -11.81
C THR A 78 -0.93 6.28 -12.95
N ARG A 79 0.38 6.53 -13.10
CA ARG A 79 0.92 7.57 -13.99
C ARG A 79 1.90 7.10 -15.04
N VAL A 80 2.74 6.10 -14.76
CA VAL A 80 3.73 5.62 -15.75
C VAL A 80 3.08 4.62 -16.69
N PHE A 81 2.65 3.47 -16.18
CA PHE A 81 1.94 2.48 -16.98
C PHE A 81 0.44 2.78 -17.07
N CYS A 82 -0.15 3.46 -16.08
CA CYS A 82 -1.59 3.74 -16.03
C CYS A 82 -2.46 2.46 -16.07
N ILE A 83 -2.10 1.42 -15.31
CA ILE A 83 -2.87 0.17 -15.21
C ILE A 83 -4.32 0.51 -14.81
N PRO A 84 -5.36 0.16 -15.60
CA PRO A 84 -6.69 0.75 -15.46
C PRO A 84 -7.29 0.67 -14.05
N PRO A 85 -7.41 -0.50 -13.40
CA PRO A 85 -7.99 -0.58 -12.06
C PRO A 85 -7.06 -0.13 -10.93
N ALA A 86 -5.74 -0.03 -11.16
CA ALA A 86 -4.78 0.09 -10.08
C ALA A 86 -4.61 1.54 -9.60
N GLN A 87 -4.72 1.77 -8.28
CA GLN A 87 -4.53 3.08 -7.63
C GLN A 87 -3.38 3.10 -6.62
N GLY A 88 -2.52 2.08 -6.66
CA GLY A 88 -1.44 1.90 -5.69
C GLY A 88 -1.93 1.25 -4.40
N ILE A 89 -1.20 1.52 -3.32
CA ILE A 89 -1.46 0.99 -1.98
C ILE A 89 -1.32 2.12 -0.94
N ALA A 90 -1.82 1.87 0.26
CA ALA A 90 -1.42 2.63 1.44
C ALA A 90 -0.75 1.71 2.46
N GLN A 91 0.13 2.29 3.27
CA GLN A 91 0.88 1.63 4.33
C GLN A 91 0.52 2.24 5.68
N ARG A 92 0.51 1.39 6.72
CA ARG A 92 0.44 1.80 8.12
C ARG A 92 1.40 0.97 8.95
N MET A 93 2.02 1.60 9.94
CA MET A 93 2.80 0.92 10.96
C MET A 93 1.89 0.59 12.14
N VAL A 94 2.04 -0.60 12.72
CA VAL A 94 1.39 -1.01 13.98
C VAL A 94 2.37 -1.87 14.77
N GLY A 95 2.80 -1.40 15.94
CA GLY A 95 3.74 -2.14 16.81
C GLY A 95 5.03 -2.52 16.08
N CYS A 96 5.59 -1.59 15.29
CA CYS A 96 6.76 -1.77 14.44
C CYS A 96 6.59 -2.70 13.22
N TYR A 97 5.39 -3.18 12.92
CA TYR A 97 5.12 -4.00 11.73
C TYR A 97 4.37 -3.23 10.65
N LEU A 98 4.67 -3.54 9.40
CA LEU A 98 4.02 -2.93 8.23
C LEU A 98 2.70 -3.64 7.89
N TYR A 99 1.66 -2.84 7.77
CA TYR A 99 0.37 -3.21 7.22
C TYR A 99 0.14 -2.45 5.92
N ILE A 100 -0.46 -3.12 4.95
CA ILE A 100 -0.80 -2.51 3.66
C ILE A 100 -2.26 -2.75 3.31
N CYS A 101 -2.79 -1.89 2.45
CA CYS A 101 -4.06 -2.11 1.77
C CYS A 101 -3.95 -1.69 0.31
N ALA A 102 -4.65 -2.40 -0.58
CA ALA A 102 -4.80 -1.98 -1.96
C ALA A 102 -5.86 -0.87 -2.05
N ILE A 103 -5.56 0.21 -2.77
CA ILE A 103 -6.53 1.28 -2.97
C ILE A 103 -7.60 0.82 -3.95
N ALA A 104 -8.86 1.09 -3.61
CA ALA A 104 -10.01 0.75 -4.44
C ALA A 104 -9.86 1.31 -5.88
N PRO A 105 -10.35 0.58 -6.90
CA PRO A 105 -10.31 1.06 -8.27
C PRO A 105 -11.02 2.41 -8.46
N PRO A 106 -10.59 3.23 -9.43
CA PRO A 106 -11.26 4.48 -9.72
C PRO A 106 -12.56 4.23 -10.51
N PRO A 107 -13.42 5.25 -10.69
CA PRO A 107 -14.62 5.14 -11.52
C PRO A 107 -14.32 4.67 -12.95
N ASP A 108 -15.27 3.99 -13.59
CA ASP A 108 -15.10 3.37 -14.91
C ASP A 108 -14.64 4.35 -16.00
N GLU A 109 -15.10 5.61 -15.95
CA GLU A 109 -14.63 6.67 -16.86
C GLU A 109 -13.11 6.89 -16.76
N VAL A 110 -12.58 6.94 -15.54
CA VAL A 110 -11.15 7.08 -15.28
C VAL A 110 -10.40 5.83 -15.72
N GLN A 111 -10.97 4.65 -15.50
CA GLN A 111 -10.39 3.40 -15.98
C GLN A 111 -10.31 3.36 -17.51
N GLY A 112 -11.34 3.85 -18.22
CA GLY A 112 -11.34 3.99 -19.68
C GLY A 112 -10.22 4.90 -20.20
N ALA A 113 -10.09 6.09 -19.61
CA ALA A 113 -9.00 7.03 -19.95
C ALA A 113 -7.60 6.46 -19.62
N LYS A 114 -7.50 5.61 -18.59
CA LYS A 114 -6.27 4.88 -18.26
C LYS A 114 -5.98 3.76 -19.26
N ALA A 115 -7.00 3.04 -19.73
CA ALA A 115 -6.84 1.93 -20.69
C ALA A 115 -6.20 2.38 -22.01
N GLU A 116 -6.58 3.56 -22.52
CA GLU A 116 -5.94 4.14 -23.71
C GLU A 116 -4.44 4.36 -23.49
N ARG A 117 -4.07 5.01 -22.37
CA ARG A 117 -2.66 5.28 -22.03
C ARG A 117 -1.87 4.00 -21.75
N PHE A 118 -2.48 3.05 -21.06
CA PHE A 118 -1.87 1.75 -20.77
C PHE A 118 -1.55 1.01 -22.05
N GLY A 119 -2.51 0.93 -22.99
CA GLY A 119 -2.30 0.28 -24.28
C GLY A 119 -1.15 0.93 -25.07
N ALA A 120 -1.09 2.26 -25.10
CA ALA A 120 -0.05 3.00 -25.80
C ALA A 120 1.35 2.87 -25.16
N ARG A 121 1.44 2.58 -23.86
CA ARG A 121 2.72 2.59 -23.12
C ARG A 121 3.30 1.21 -22.87
N VAL A 122 2.45 0.19 -22.70
CA VAL A 122 2.89 -1.13 -22.26
C VAL A 122 3.05 -2.10 -23.43
N PHE A 123 2.12 -2.14 -24.38
CA PHE A 123 2.22 -3.10 -25.48
C PHE A 123 3.45 -2.88 -26.39
N PRO A 124 3.88 -1.65 -26.70
CA PRO A 124 5.12 -1.46 -27.45
C PRO A 124 6.36 -2.02 -26.74
N VAL A 125 6.40 -2.01 -25.40
CA VAL A 125 7.51 -2.59 -24.64
C VAL A 125 7.56 -4.11 -24.85
N PHE A 126 6.42 -4.79 -24.76
CA PHE A 126 6.37 -6.24 -24.97
C PHE A 126 6.62 -6.64 -26.42
N GLN A 127 6.14 -5.85 -27.39
CA GLN A 127 6.35 -6.11 -28.81
C GLN A 127 7.83 -5.98 -29.22
N ASN A 128 8.59 -5.12 -28.54
CA ASN A 128 10.00 -4.84 -28.85
C ASN A 128 10.95 -5.34 -27.74
N TYR A 129 10.52 -6.32 -26.95
CA TYR A 129 11.24 -6.74 -25.73
C TYR A 129 12.70 -7.10 -26.01
N ASP A 130 12.97 -7.93 -27.03
CA ASP A 130 14.33 -8.38 -27.34
C ASP A 130 15.25 -7.20 -27.72
N GLU A 131 14.77 -6.26 -28.53
CA GLU A 131 15.55 -5.06 -28.90
C GLU A 131 15.82 -4.16 -27.68
N LEU A 132 14.81 -3.95 -26.84
CA LEU A 132 14.94 -3.14 -25.64
C LEU A 132 15.88 -3.79 -24.62
N TRP A 133 15.85 -5.11 -24.53
CA TRP A 133 16.73 -5.89 -23.66
C TRP A 133 18.20 -5.75 -24.08
N GLU A 134 18.51 -5.92 -25.36
CA GLU A 134 19.88 -5.75 -25.88
C GLU A 134 20.43 -4.33 -25.69
N LYS A 135 19.57 -3.30 -25.67
CA LYS A 135 19.96 -1.91 -25.38
C LYS A 135 20.20 -1.64 -23.89
N TRP A 136 19.63 -2.46 -23.01
CA TRP A 136 19.75 -2.29 -21.56
C TRP A 136 21.03 -2.92 -21.01
N LEU A 137 21.51 -4.00 -21.64
CA LEU A 137 22.80 -4.64 -21.37
C LEU A 137 23.98 -3.76 -21.77
#